data_AF-A0YMG1-F1
#
_entry.id   AF-A0YMG1-F1
#
_cell.length_a   1.000
_cell.length_b   1.000
_cell.length_c   1.000
_cell.angle_alpha   90.00
_cell.angle_beta   90.00
_cell.angle_gamma   90.00
#
_symmetry.space_group_name_H-M   'P 1'
#
loop_
_entity.id
_entity.type
_entity.pdbx_description
1 polymer ?
#
loop_
_entity_poly.entity_id
_entity_poly.type
_entity_poly.pdbx_seq_one_letter_code
_entity_poly.pdbx_strand_id
1 'polypeptide(L)'
;METPQISQTNTAFLEKVKVKAGLNDLYEARDLSEIVFRTMRDLMTTESSDRVASELHEEAQPTDDKTLKSEISTLWKDTNPIVAWLSRVRPPLKFDDNTFIFRIEQEGGAPKGMSGETIIEAVFSATKHELSQSRIQEVSEFMPGKIKEIWQKA
;
A
#
# COMPACT_ATOMS: atom_id res chain seq x y z
N MET A 1 12.27 -6.30 23.40
CA MET A 1 11.77 -5.78 22.11
C MET A 1 10.53 -6.59 21.81
N GLU A 2 9.35 -5.99 21.97
CA GLU A 2 8.10 -6.68 21.65
C GLU A 2 8.00 -6.80 20.14
N THR A 3 7.96 -8.02 19.62
CA THR A 3 7.69 -8.28 18.21
C THR A 3 6.32 -7.71 17.89
N PRO A 4 6.15 -6.86 16.87
CA PRO A 4 4.83 -6.33 16.53
C PRO A 4 3.94 -7.51 16.12
N GLN A 5 3.02 -7.88 17.01
CA GLN A 5 2.08 -8.97 16.82
C GLN A 5 1.26 -8.64 15.58
N ILE A 6 1.36 -9.47 14.53
CA ILE A 6 0.42 -9.41 13.41
C ILE A 6 -0.96 -9.55 14.05
N SER A 7 -1.75 -8.47 14.06
CA SER A 7 -3.11 -8.57 14.53
C SER A 7 -3.80 -9.55 13.58
N GLN A 8 -4.51 -10.54 14.12
CA GLN A 8 -5.22 -11.55 13.31
C GLN A 8 -6.10 -10.94 12.23
N THR A 9 -6.45 -9.66 12.40
CA THR A 9 -7.03 -8.79 11.39
C THR A 9 -6.32 -8.92 10.06
N ASN A 10 -5.05 -8.54 9.84
CA ASN A 10 -4.50 -8.34 8.48
C ASN A 10 -4.22 -9.60 7.62
N THR A 11 -4.65 -10.77 8.07
CA THR A 11 -4.18 -12.05 7.54
C THR A 11 -4.59 -12.27 6.08
N ALA A 12 -5.81 -11.90 5.69
CA ALA A 12 -6.35 -12.22 4.36
C ALA A 12 -5.70 -11.36 3.26
N PHE A 13 -5.52 -10.06 3.50
CA PHE A 13 -4.79 -9.20 2.57
C PHE A 13 -3.33 -9.64 2.44
N LEU A 14 -2.65 -9.88 3.55
CA LEU A 14 -1.24 -10.25 3.56
C LEU A 14 -1.00 -11.62 2.91
N GLU A 15 -1.94 -12.56 3.03
CA GLU A 15 -1.86 -13.85 2.33
C GLU A 15 -1.95 -13.65 0.81
N LYS A 16 -2.84 -12.76 0.32
CA LYS A 16 -2.92 -12.43 -1.12
C LYS A 16 -1.61 -11.84 -1.62
N VAL A 17 -1.02 -10.90 -0.87
CA VAL A 17 0.27 -10.29 -1.22
C VAL A 17 1.38 -11.34 -1.21
N LYS A 18 1.46 -12.16 -0.15
CA LYS A 18 2.45 -13.24 -0.01
C LYS A 18 2.41 -14.20 -1.17
N VAL A 19 1.22 -14.68 -1.55
CA VAL A 19 1.04 -15.62 -2.67
C VAL A 19 1.41 -14.98 -4.00
N LYS A 20 0.98 -13.74 -4.26
CA LYS A 20 1.24 -13.05 -5.53
C LYS A 20 2.72 -12.70 -5.72
N ALA A 21 3.38 -12.22 -4.67
CA ALA A 21 4.80 -11.88 -4.73
C ALA A 21 5.72 -13.09 -4.55
N GLY A 22 5.24 -14.20 -3.97
CA GLY A 22 6.07 -15.35 -3.63
C GLY A 22 6.93 -15.13 -2.39
N LEU A 23 6.38 -14.45 -1.37
CA LEU A 23 7.07 -14.14 -0.11
C LEU A 23 7.06 -15.34 0.84
N ASN A 24 8.02 -15.37 1.77
CA ASN A 24 8.22 -16.50 2.67
C ASN A 24 7.13 -16.57 3.75
N ASP A 25 6.72 -15.42 4.28
CA ASP A 25 5.75 -15.32 5.36
C ASP A 25 4.93 -14.03 5.33
N LEU A 26 3.99 -13.93 6.27
CA LEU A 26 3.09 -12.79 6.41
C LEU A 26 3.78 -11.54 7.00
N TYR A 27 4.92 -11.68 7.67
CA TYR A 27 5.67 -10.54 8.20
C TYR A 27 6.35 -9.80 7.05
N GLU A 28 7.00 -10.53 6.13
CA GLU A 28 7.55 -9.96 4.90
C GLU A 28 6.46 -9.25 4.08
N ALA A 29 5.30 -9.89 3.92
CA ALA A 29 4.17 -9.29 3.21
C ALA A 29 3.70 -7.99 3.87
N ARG A 30 3.70 -7.93 5.22
CA ARG A 30 3.29 -6.74 5.97
C ARG A 30 4.25 -5.60 5.76
N ASP A 31 5.53 -5.84 6.04
CA ASP A 31 6.57 -4.80 6.00
C ASP A 31 6.69 -4.23 4.58
N LEU A 32 6.64 -5.08 3.55
CA LEU A 32 6.65 -4.63 2.16
C LEU A 32 5.41 -3.84 1.78
N SER A 33 4.22 -4.27 2.22
CA SER A 33 2.97 -3.55 1.97
C SER A 33 2.98 -2.16 2.62
N GLU A 34 3.47 -2.06 3.86
CA GLU A 34 3.60 -0.78 4.57
C GLU A 34 4.52 0.19 3.80
N ILE A 35 5.63 -0.31 3.26
CA ILE A 35 6.60 0.50 2.51
C ILE A 35 6.04 0.93 1.15
N VAL A 36 5.35 0.04 0.44
CA VAL A 36 4.64 0.40 -0.80
C VAL A 36 3.60 1.48 -0.51
N PHE A 37 2.75 1.29 0.50
CA PHE A 37 1.74 2.29 0.85
C PHE A 37 2.36 3.62 1.30
N ARG A 38 3.45 3.61 2.08
CA ARG A 38 4.18 4.83 2.43
C ARG A 38 4.71 5.55 1.19
N THR A 39 5.31 4.81 0.27
CA THR A 39 5.90 5.36 -0.96
C THR A 39 4.81 5.91 -1.89
N MET A 40 3.62 5.29 -1.93
CA MET A 40 2.46 5.86 -2.61
C MET A 40 2.01 7.17 -1.96
N ARG A 41 1.80 7.17 -0.64
CA ARG A 41 1.33 8.36 0.10
C ARG A 41 2.28 9.55 -0.04
N ASP A 42 3.59 9.30 -0.09
CA ASP A 42 4.61 10.33 -0.30
C ASP A 42 4.42 11.09 -1.63
N LEU A 43 3.82 10.47 -2.66
CA LEU A 43 3.53 11.11 -3.95
C LEU A 43 2.15 11.76 -4.02
N MET A 44 1.27 11.47 -3.07
CA MET A 44 -0.13 11.88 -3.09
C MET A 44 -0.36 13.14 -2.25
N THR A 45 -1.39 13.91 -2.59
CA THR A 45 -1.89 14.92 -1.65
C THR A 45 -2.53 14.25 -0.45
N THR A 46 -2.47 14.90 0.71
CA THR A 46 -3.11 14.42 1.94
C THR A 46 -4.59 14.13 1.72
N GLU A 47 -5.30 15.00 1.00
CA GLU A 47 -6.71 14.81 0.69
C GLU A 47 -6.98 13.55 -0.15
N SER A 48 -6.13 13.26 -1.14
CA SER A 48 -6.28 12.05 -1.98
C SER A 48 -5.95 10.80 -1.18
N SER A 49 -4.90 10.86 -0.35
CA SER A 49 -4.54 9.78 0.57
C SER A 49 -5.65 9.51 1.60
N ASP A 50 -6.31 10.55 2.10
CA ASP A 50 -7.44 10.43 3.03
C ASP A 50 -8.67 9.83 2.36
N ARG A 51 -8.95 10.17 1.09
CA ARG A 51 -10.03 9.54 0.31
C ARG A 51 -9.80 8.05 0.07
N VAL A 52 -8.57 7.65 -0.26
CA VAL A 52 -8.19 6.24 -0.32
C VAL A 52 -8.38 5.57 1.04
N ALA A 53 -7.90 6.21 2.12
CA ALA A 53 -8.07 5.68 3.47
C ALA A 53 -9.55 5.51 3.84
N SER A 54 -10.44 6.42 3.41
CA SER A 54 -11.88 6.33 3.66
C SER A 54 -12.51 5.15 2.94
N GLU A 55 -12.19 4.87 1.67
CA GLU A 55 -12.76 3.68 1.01
C GLU A 55 -12.24 2.35 1.58
N LEU A 56 -11.01 2.38 2.09
CA LEU A 56 -10.47 1.25 2.85
C LEU A 56 -11.07 1.15 4.27
N HIS A 57 -11.65 2.22 4.82
CA HIS A 57 -12.17 2.27 6.19
C HIS A 57 -13.70 2.22 6.29
N GLU A 58 -14.42 2.65 5.25
CA GLU A 58 -15.87 2.77 5.24
C GLU A 58 -16.52 1.41 5.51
N GLU A 59 -17.58 1.44 6.32
CA GLU A 59 -18.58 0.37 6.38
C GLU A 59 -19.20 0.25 4.98
N ALA A 60 -18.57 -0.57 4.14
CA ALA A 60 -18.76 -0.55 2.71
C ALA A 60 -20.24 -0.61 2.28
N GLN A 61 -20.51 -0.04 1.11
CA GLN A 61 -21.51 -0.59 0.18
C GLN A 61 -21.49 -2.13 0.21
N PRO A 62 -22.60 -2.82 -0.06
CA PRO A 62 -22.73 -4.27 0.15
C PRO A 62 -21.78 -5.08 -0.74
N THR A 63 -20.52 -5.14 -0.32
CA THR A 63 -19.45 -6.01 -0.80
C THR A 63 -19.13 -6.95 0.35
N ASP A 64 -18.86 -8.21 0.06
CA ASP A 64 -18.91 -9.30 1.03
C ASP A 64 -17.78 -9.30 2.10
N ASP A 65 -16.75 -8.44 2.01
CA ASP A 65 -15.53 -8.61 2.82
C ASP A 65 -15.13 -7.37 3.66
N LYS A 66 -15.98 -7.01 4.64
CA LYS A 66 -15.75 -5.88 5.56
C LYS A 66 -14.45 -6.00 6.36
N THR A 67 -14.05 -7.22 6.71
CA THR A 67 -12.82 -7.48 7.47
C THR A 67 -11.61 -7.03 6.67
N LEU A 68 -11.53 -7.47 5.41
CA LEU A 68 -10.41 -7.18 4.52
C LEU A 68 -10.16 -5.68 4.30
N LYS A 69 -11.21 -4.87 4.17
CA LYS A 69 -11.05 -3.41 4.03
C LYS A 69 -10.41 -2.79 5.27
N SER A 70 -10.92 -3.12 6.45
CA SER A 70 -10.38 -2.67 7.74
C SER A 70 -8.90 -3.02 7.91
N GLU A 71 -8.48 -4.20 7.42
CA GLU A 71 -7.09 -4.64 7.41
C GLU A 71 -6.19 -3.72 6.59
N ILE A 72 -6.57 -3.47 5.34
CA ILE A 72 -5.79 -2.62 4.44
C ILE A 72 -5.79 -1.18 4.95
N SER A 73 -6.91 -0.68 5.49
CA SER A 73 -6.95 0.64 6.13
C SER A 73 -5.95 0.75 7.27
N THR A 74 -5.72 -0.31 8.03
CA THR A 74 -4.75 -0.32 9.14
C THR A 74 -3.32 -0.22 8.61
N LEU A 75 -3.00 -0.93 7.54
CA LEU A 75 -1.69 -0.86 6.87
C LEU A 75 -1.48 0.47 6.14
N TRP A 76 -2.54 1.05 5.59
CA TRP A 76 -2.52 2.33 4.88
C TRP A 76 -2.35 3.52 5.83
N LYS A 77 -3.00 3.50 7.00
CA LYS A 77 -2.84 4.56 8.00
C LYS A 77 -1.56 4.29 8.78
N ASP A 78 -0.47 4.93 8.33
CA ASP A 78 0.85 4.90 8.97
C ASP A 78 0.74 4.94 10.50
N THR A 79 1.45 4.05 11.19
CA THR A 79 1.27 3.78 12.64
C THR A 79 1.76 4.92 13.53
N ASN A 80 2.27 6.02 12.98
CA ASN A 80 2.75 7.17 13.75
C ASN A 80 1.75 8.35 13.76
N PRO A 81 0.93 8.49 14.82
CA PRO A 81 -0.08 9.55 14.93
C PRO A 81 0.50 10.98 14.95
N ILE A 82 1.77 11.15 15.30
CA ILE A 82 2.45 12.45 15.30
C ILE A 82 2.80 12.86 13.85
N VAL A 83 3.19 11.90 13.02
CA VAL A 83 3.45 12.13 11.58
C VAL A 83 2.14 12.35 10.82
N ALA A 84 1.06 11.65 11.17
CA ALA A 84 -0.27 11.83 10.59
C ALA A 84 -0.83 13.26 10.78
N TRP A 85 -0.45 13.94 11.86
CA TRP A 85 -0.84 15.32 12.12
C TRP A 85 0.07 16.34 11.40
N LEU A 86 1.39 16.10 11.33
CA LEU A 86 2.36 16.96 10.63
C LEU A 86 2.31 16.83 9.11
N SER A 87 1.88 15.69 8.57
CA SER A 87 1.79 15.43 7.12
C SER A 87 0.73 16.27 6.42
N ARG A 88 -0.23 16.86 7.14
CA ARG A 88 -1.25 17.76 6.55
C ARG A 88 -0.66 19.01 5.88
N VAL A 89 0.56 19.38 6.23
CA VAL A 89 1.24 20.59 5.69
C VAL A 89 2.37 20.22 4.74
N ARG A 90 2.76 18.93 4.64
CA ARG A 90 3.86 18.51 3.79
C ARG A 90 3.38 18.41 2.34
N PRO A 91 4.00 19.12 1.39
CA PRO A 91 3.67 18.95 -0.02
C PRO A 91 4.04 17.53 -0.47
N PRO A 92 3.33 16.98 -1.47
CA PRO A 92 3.72 15.72 -2.10
C PRO A 92 5.18 15.78 -2.56
N LEU A 93 5.91 14.70 -2.32
CA LEU A 93 7.23 14.52 -2.89
C LEU A 93 7.11 14.33 -4.40
N LYS A 94 8.17 14.72 -5.13
CA LYS A 94 8.27 14.49 -6.58
C LYS A 94 9.50 13.63 -6.81
N PHE A 95 9.28 12.38 -7.17
CA PHE A 95 10.33 11.45 -7.57
C PHE A 95 9.84 10.51 -8.67
N ASP A 96 10.78 9.94 -9.41
CA ASP A 96 10.51 9.09 -10.57
C ASP A 96 10.25 7.62 -10.19
N ASP A 97 9.91 6.82 -11.19
CA ASP A 97 9.68 5.39 -11.04
C ASP A 97 10.92 4.64 -10.52
N ASN A 98 12.12 5.02 -10.96
CA ASN A 98 13.36 4.44 -10.44
C ASN A 98 13.51 4.67 -8.93
N THR A 99 13.25 5.89 -8.45
CA THR A 99 13.31 6.20 -7.02
C THR A 99 12.24 5.46 -6.24
N PHE A 100 11.04 5.29 -6.81
CA PHE A 100 9.98 4.49 -6.21
C PHE A 100 10.45 3.04 -5.99
N ILE A 101 10.91 2.38 -7.06
CA ILE A 101 11.36 0.98 -7.02
C ILE A 101 12.53 0.83 -6.04
N PHE A 102 13.51 1.73 -6.12
CA PHE A 102 14.68 1.73 -5.25
C PHE A 102 14.30 1.79 -3.78
N ARG A 103 13.32 2.60 -3.38
CA ARG A 103 12.84 2.66 -1.99
C ARG A 103 12.25 1.33 -1.54
N ILE A 104 11.45 0.67 -2.39
CA ILE A 104 10.89 -0.65 -2.04
C ILE A 104 12.00 -1.68 -1.87
N GLU A 105 13.00 -1.69 -2.76
CA GLU A 105 14.10 -2.65 -2.71
C GLU A 105 15.04 -2.43 -1.52
N GLN A 106 15.35 -1.17 -1.18
CA GLN A 106 16.29 -0.83 -0.11
C GLN A 106 15.65 -0.80 1.27
N GLU A 107 14.47 -0.20 1.41
CA GLU A 107 13.80 -0.05 2.71
C GLU A 107 13.06 -1.33 3.09
N GLY A 108 12.58 -2.10 2.09
CA GLY A 108 11.80 -3.32 2.29
C GLY A 108 12.61 -4.58 2.49
N GLY A 109 13.92 -4.53 2.28
CA GLY A 109 14.77 -5.73 2.36
C GLY A 109 14.27 -6.83 1.44
N ALA A 110 13.93 -6.47 0.19
CA ALA A 110 13.34 -7.39 -0.78
C ALA A 110 14.07 -8.74 -0.78
N PRO A 111 13.35 -9.89 -0.71
CA PRO A 111 13.97 -11.20 -0.70
C PRO A 111 14.95 -11.35 -1.87
N LYS A 112 16.10 -12.00 -1.63
CA LYS A 112 17.15 -12.13 -2.65
C LYS A 112 16.58 -12.67 -3.96
N GLY A 113 16.68 -11.88 -5.03
CA GLY A 113 16.23 -12.26 -6.37
C GLY A 113 14.81 -11.84 -6.73
N MET A 114 14.07 -11.17 -5.84
CA MET A 114 12.77 -10.55 -6.12
C MET A 114 12.96 -9.08 -6.48
N SER A 115 12.34 -8.62 -7.57
CA SER A 115 12.39 -7.20 -7.95
C SER A 115 11.35 -6.41 -7.16
N GLY A 116 11.63 -5.12 -6.93
CA GLY A 116 10.65 -4.21 -6.33
C GLY A 116 9.35 -4.15 -7.15
N GLU A 117 9.43 -4.32 -8.46
CA GLU A 117 8.27 -4.31 -9.37
C GLU A 117 7.28 -5.44 -9.08
N THR A 118 7.76 -6.67 -8.83
CA THR A 118 6.89 -7.81 -8.47
C THR A 118 6.17 -7.57 -7.14
N ILE A 119 6.87 -6.96 -6.17
CA ILE A 119 6.30 -6.62 -4.87
C ILE A 119 5.22 -5.54 -5.05
N ILE A 120 5.52 -4.50 -5.81
CA ILE A 120 4.59 -3.39 -6.10
C ILE A 120 3.33 -3.92 -6.79
N GLU A 121 3.48 -4.75 -7.81
CA GLU A 121 2.36 -5.36 -8.55
C GLU A 121 1.47 -6.20 -7.62
N ALA A 122 2.07 -7.02 -6.75
CA ALA A 122 1.32 -7.86 -5.81
C ALA A 122 0.48 -7.02 -4.85
N VAL A 123 1.07 -5.96 -4.27
CA VAL A 123 0.36 -5.03 -3.37
C VAL A 123 -0.73 -4.28 -4.12
N PHE A 124 -0.43 -3.72 -5.28
CA PHE A 124 -1.39 -2.97 -6.10
C PHE A 124 -2.60 -3.83 -6.48
N SER A 125 -2.36 -5.06 -6.94
CA SER A 125 -3.42 -5.98 -7.32
C SER A 125 -4.31 -6.31 -6.11
N ALA A 126 -3.71 -6.59 -4.94
CA ALA A 126 -4.48 -6.86 -3.72
C ALA A 126 -5.29 -5.64 -3.25
N THR A 127 -4.77 -4.42 -3.37
CA THR A 127 -5.46 -3.18 -2.96
C THR A 127 -6.57 -2.77 -3.91
N LYS A 128 -6.36 -2.88 -5.23
CA LYS A 128 -7.33 -2.39 -6.24
C LYS A 128 -8.67 -3.11 -6.19
N HIS A 129 -8.72 -4.36 -5.73
CA HIS A 129 -9.98 -5.08 -5.52
C HIS A 129 -10.92 -4.40 -4.51
N GLU A 130 -10.37 -3.59 -3.61
CA GLU A 130 -11.13 -2.96 -2.52
C GLU A 130 -11.49 -1.50 -2.78
N LEU A 131 -11.00 -0.93 -3.88
CA LEU A 131 -11.19 0.48 -4.24
C LEU A 131 -12.23 0.64 -5.35
N SER A 132 -12.97 1.75 -5.31
CA SER A 132 -13.85 2.15 -6.40
C SER A 132 -13.03 2.52 -7.64
N GLN A 133 -13.65 2.43 -8.82
CA GLN A 133 -13.02 2.86 -10.08
C GLN A 133 -12.57 4.33 -10.02
N SER A 134 -13.28 5.16 -9.26
CA SER A 134 -12.91 6.57 -9.07
C SER A 134 -11.59 6.73 -8.30
N ARG A 135 -11.36 5.93 -7.24
CA ARG A 135 -10.08 5.97 -6.50
C ARG A 135 -8.97 5.33 -7.27
N ILE A 136 -9.25 4.24 -7.99
CA ILE A 136 -8.27 3.61 -8.87
C ILE A 136 -7.75 4.62 -9.90
N GLN A 137 -8.64 5.40 -10.51
CA GLN A 137 -8.26 6.43 -11.47
C GLN A 137 -7.47 7.57 -10.80
N GLU A 138 -7.95 8.08 -9.66
CA GLU A 138 -7.26 9.14 -8.92
C GLU A 138 -5.83 8.74 -8.52
N VAL A 139 -5.63 7.54 -7.94
CA VAL A 139 -4.29 7.06 -7.56
C VAL A 139 -3.35 7.03 -8.78
N SER A 140 -3.86 6.64 -9.95
CA SER A 140 -3.06 6.59 -11.18
C SER A 140 -2.53 7.94 -11.65
N GLU A 141 -3.12 9.05 -11.20
CA GLU A 141 -2.68 10.41 -11.55
C GLU A 141 -1.41 10.80 -10.79
N PHE A 142 -1.15 10.17 -9.65
CA PHE A 142 0.03 10.42 -8.81
C PHE A 142 1.21 9.50 -9.11
N MET A 143 0.96 8.31 -9.65
CA MET A 143 2.01 7.33 -9.89
C MET A 143 2.90 7.74 -11.09
N PRO A 144 4.25 7.68 -10.96
CA PRO A 144 5.17 8.06 -12.03
C PRO A 144 5.39 6.91 -13.02
N GLY A 145 5.59 7.25 -14.30
CA GLY A 145 6.17 6.37 -15.33
C GLY A 145 5.71 4.92 -15.25
N LYS A 146 6.66 4.01 -15.05
CA LYS A 146 6.41 2.57 -14.96
C LYS A 146 5.51 2.16 -13.79
N ILE A 147 5.55 2.88 -12.66
CA ILE A 147 4.67 2.59 -11.51
C ILE A 147 3.20 2.77 -11.88
N LYS A 148 2.89 3.80 -12.69
CA LYS A 148 1.54 3.99 -13.22
C LYS A 148 1.10 2.82 -14.11
N GLU A 149 1.99 2.34 -14.96
CA GLU A 149 1.70 1.18 -15.83
C GLU A 149 1.43 -0.08 -15.00
N ILE A 150 2.23 -0.32 -13.96
CA ILE A 150 2.03 -1.43 -13.02
C ILE A 150 0.67 -1.26 -12.31
N TRP A 151 0.37 -0.07 -11.79
CA TRP A 151 -0.93 0.24 -11.16
C TRP A 151 -2.11 -0.03 -12.10
N GLN A 152 -2.00 0.33 -13.37
CA GLN A 152 -3.07 0.11 -14.33
C GLN A 152 -3.27 -1.37 -14.66
N LYS A 153 -2.17 -2.13 -14.78
CA LYS A 153 -2.19 -3.56 -15.16
C LYS A 153 -2.58 -4.51 -14.01
N ALA A 154 -2.21 -4.19 -12.78
CA ALA A 154 -2.35 -5.04 -11.58
C ALA A 154 -3.81 -5.30 -11.17
#